data_AF-A0A6M2YSV0-F1
#
_entry.id   AF-A0A6M2YSV0-F1
#
_cell.length_a   1.000
_cell.length_b   1.000
_cell.length_c   1.000
_cell.angle_alpha   90.00
_cell.angle_beta   90.00
_cell.angle_gamma   90.00
#
_symmetry.space_group_name_H-M   'P 1'
#
loop_
_entity.id
_entity.type
_entity.pdbx_description
1 polymer ?
#
loop_
_entity_poly.entity_id
_entity_poly.type
_entity_poly.pdbx_seq_one_letter_code
_entity_poly.pdbx_strand_id
1 'polypeptide(L)'
;MPTQKELRDTMSKKLQEAIKHPDPAVVAGRKSAIKRWVGVLQDNFMEHIKYFKGDKLKFLHNVFQDEGCWSGVRLDNAALGQRFTEEKIGGIDNPLRKYEMACSYCVVDKIHPLFQKRFESYRNKFPPGAFDGKTETEFGKYIRNSLLGGIRRKGPVFDFWIDRESGELKKYDAVEGFDSAVKLKWSEGVEYFYNHLKEEDKEKKLTEAILALSRVQSVEKDAPILDFCVNKIVDKDTLLQKLSQKDKGVYSLFAELIESCFFDTVHDLVQCWCYKEVSARGDCSDKIFSQRDYELFLSSLSDVMLKNPESNVQARSLIMEFWECGSLYQYRKAAIINTSNGRIPIKGVLAELIVNWKREDIYKPDEEKEIEKKEILDMMLFAKNSFPERFEFFKEKIIKNLRLCGREGEKVNVDYGLFAEELFSELEKTTLPPVGDGPCSNLRSRSKAHGSKKTTFPVDDSPQSELGTPSVSGVSSYKKKSVFTLSGNK
;
A
#
# COMPACT_ATOMS: atom_id res chain seq x y z
N MET A 1 19.60 13.05 -22.85
CA MET A 1 19.32 11.64 -22.53
C MET A 1 18.23 11.60 -21.48
N PRO A 2 17.28 10.67 -21.54
CA PRO A 2 16.20 10.62 -20.56
C PRO A 2 16.70 10.27 -19.15
N THR A 3 16.09 10.85 -18.13
CA THR A 3 16.40 10.55 -16.72
C THR A 3 15.95 9.14 -16.33
N GLN A 4 16.49 8.57 -15.24
CA GLN A 4 16.01 7.27 -14.73
C GLN A 4 14.51 7.31 -14.39
N LYS A 5 14.02 8.43 -13.85
CA LYS A 5 12.60 8.66 -13.58
C LYS A 5 11.77 8.58 -14.87
N GLU A 6 12.16 9.30 -15.92
CA GLU A 6 11.47 9.24 -17.22
C GLU A 6 11.45 7.84 -17.83
N LEU A 7 12.54 7.07 -17.66
CA LEU A 7 12.60 5.69 -18.14
C LEU A 7 11.66 4.77 -17.36
N ARG A 8 11.58 4.91 -16.03
CA ARG A 8 10.61 4.18 -15.18
C ARG A 8 9.18 4.55 -15.57
N ASP A 9 8.88 5.84 -15.70
CA ASP A 9 7.54 6.32 -16.07
C ASP A 9 7.11 5.80 -17.44
N THR A 10 8.02 5.84 -18.42
CA THR A 10 7.77 5.32 -19.77
C THR A 10 7.49 3.81 -19.76
N MET A 11 8.29 3.05 -19.01
CA MET A 11 8.11 1.60 -18.91
C MET A 11 6.83 1.24 -18.16
N SER A 12 6.51 1.96 -17.09
CA SER A 12 5.26 1.82 -16.33
C SER A 12 4.05 1.98 -17.26
N LYS A 13 3.98 3.07 -18.02
CA LYS A 13 2.89 3.33 -18.97
C LYS A 13 2.72 2.20 -19.98
N LYS A 14 3.83 1.76 -20.59
CA LYS A 14 3.82 0.64 -21.55
C LYS A 14 3.28 -0.65 -20.95
N LEU A 15 3.65 -0.98 -19.71
CA LEU A 15 3.20 -2.21 -19.06
C LEU A 15 1.74 -2.11 -18.60
N GLN A 16 1.30 -0.93 -18.16
CA GLN A 16 -0.09 -0.67 -17.79
C GLN A 16 -1.08 -0.85 -18.97
N GLU A 17 -0.64 -0.67 -20.22
CA GLU A 17 -1.45 -0.97 -21.42
C GLU A 17 -1.87 -2.44 -21.52
N ALA A 18 -1.17 -3.35 -20.83
CA ALA A 18 -1.50 -4.77 -20.82
C ALA A 18 -2.75 -5.08 -19.98
N ILE A 19 -3.08 -4.22 -19.00
CA ILE A 19 -4.17 -4.46 -18.04
C ILE A 19 -5.53 -4.29 -18.71
N LYS A 20 -6.30 -5.38 -18.72
CA LYS A 20 -7.69 -5.42 -19.21
C LYS A 20 -8.54 -6.15 -18.17
N HIS A 21 -9.56 -5.49 -17.65
CA HIS A 21 -10.50 -6.08 -16.71
C HIS A 21 -11.86 -5.37 -16.82
N PRO A 22 -13.01 -6.07 -16.69
CA PRO A 22 -14.33 -5.44 -16.81
C PRO A 22 -14.62 -4.43 -15.69
N ASP A 23 -14.11 -4.68 -14.47
CA ASP A 23 -14.22 -3.76 -13.34
C ASP A 23 -13.16 -2.65 -13.40
N PRO A 24 -13.55 -1.36 -13.53
CA PRO A 24 -12.63 -0.22 -13.55
C PRO A 24 -11.79 -0.06 -12.28
N ALA A 25 -12.31 -0.43 -11.11
CA ALA A 25 -11.57 -0.35 -9.85
C ALA A 25 -10.40 -1.34 -9.84
N VAL A 26 -10.63 -2.56 -10.36
CA VAL A 26 -9.57 -3.56 -10.52
C VAL A 26 -8.52 -3.09 -11.54
N VAL A 27 -8.93 -2.48 -12.66
CA VAL A 27 -8.00 -1.90 -13.64
C VAL A 27 -7.09 -0.85 -12.99
N ALA A 28 -7.67 0.09 -12.24
CA ALA A 28 -6.92 1.14 -11.56
C ALA A 28 -5.93 0.55 -10.54
N GLY A 29 -6.39 -0.39 -9.71
CA GLY A 29 -5.57 -1.07 -8.72
C GLY A 29 -4.37 -1.81 -9.34
N ARG A 30 -4.61 -2.60 -10.40
CA ARG A 30 -3.55 -3.33 -11.11
C ARG A 30 -2.56 -2.42 -11.83
N LYS A 31 -3.02 -1.32 -12.43
CA LYS A 31 -2.11 -0.32 -13.03
C LYS A 31 -1.20 0.33 -11.98
N SER A 32 -1.76 0.65 -10.81
CA SER A 32 -0.99 1.15 -9.68
C SER A 32 0.03 0.11 -9.18
N ALA A 33 -0.36 -1.18 -9.11
CA ALA A 33 0.56 -2.26 -8.76
C ALA A 33 1.72 -2.42 -9.75
N ILE A 34 1.48 -2.32 -11.06
CA ILE A 34 2.55 -2.30 -12.07
C ILE A 34 3.48 -1.10 -11.86
N LYS A 35 2.93 0.08 -11.59
CA LYS A 35 3.72 1.28 -11.35
C LYS A 35 4.64 1.12 -10.14
N ARG A 36 4.11 0.60 -9.03
CA ARG A 36 4.90 0.27 -7.83
C ARG A 36 5.96 -0.79 -8.14
N TRP A 37 5.59 -1.84 -8.85
CA TRP A 37 6.53 -2.88 -9.27
C TRP A 37 7.70 -2.25 -10.03
N VAL A 38 7.44 -1.46 -11.08
CA VAL A 38 8.47 -0.74 -11.85
C VAL A 38 9.31 0.22 -11.00
N GLY A 39 8.69 0.92 -10.05
CA GLY A 39 9.36 1.86 -9.15
C GLY A 39 10.36 1.17 -8.21
N VAL A 40 9.98 0.01 -7.67
CA VAL A 40 10.76 -0.72 -6.66
C VAL A 40 11.72 -1.75 -7.28
N LEU A 41 11.62 -2.01 -8.59
CA LEU A 41 12.60 -2.82 -9.30
C LEU A 41 14.02 -2.35 -8.98
N GLN A 42 14.90 -3.30 -8.64
CA GLN A 42 16.32 -3.00 -8.50
C GLN A 42 16.79 -2.29 -9.78
N ASP A 43 17.58 -1.23 -9.66
CA ASP A 43 18.04 -0.43 -10.81
C ASP A 43 18.63 -1.32 -11.91
N ASN A 44 19.31 -2.40 -11.51
CA ASN A 44 19.89 -3.39 -12.41
C ASN A 44 18.88 -4.19 -13.24
N PHE A 45 17.66 -4.40 -12.74
CA PHE A 45 16.60 -5.03 -13.51
C PHE A 45 15.89 -4.02 -14.43
N MET A 46 15.64 -2.80 -13.96
CA MET A 46 15.15 -1.71 -14.82
C MET A 46 16.08 -1.44 -16.00
N GLU A 47 17.39 -1.45 -15.76
CA GLU A 47 18.41 -1.32 -16.81
C GLU A 47 18.28 -2.40 -17.89
N HIS A 48 17.77 -3.59 -17.56
CA HIS A 48 17.58 -4.68 -18.51
C HIS A 48 16.31 -4.51 -19.35
N ILE A 49 15.22 -4.02 -18.76
CA ILE A 49 13.90 -3.97 -19.43
C ILE A 49 13.52 -2.61 -20.03
N LYS A 50 14.20 -1.51 -19.66
CA LYS A 50 13.84 -0.14 -20.09
C LYS A 50 13.74 0.09 -21.59
N TYR A 51 14.41 -0.73 -22.40
CA TYR A 51 14.40 -0.64 -23.87
C TYR A 51 13.62 -1.76 -24.54
N PHE A 52 12.85 -2.56 -23.79
CA PHE A 52 12.03 -3.61 -24.38
C PHE A 52 10.97 -3.01 -25.32
N LYS A 53 10.86 -3.64 -26.49
CA LYS A 53 9.92 -3.32 -27.59
C LYS A 53 9.58 -4.62 -28.32
N GLY A 54 8.51 -4.60 -29.12
CA GLY A 54 8.08 -5.76 -29.93
C GLY A 54 7.86 -6.99 -29.06
N ASP A 55 8.36 -8.13 -29.48
CA ASP A 55 8.17 -9.42 -28.79
C ASP A 55 8.66 -9.40 -27.33
N LYS A 56 9.74 -8.66 -27.02
CA LYS A 56 10.25 -8.56 -25.64
C LYS A 56 9.28 -7.84 -24.70
N LEU A 57 8.60 -6.80 -25.20
CA LEU A 57 7.56 -6.11 -24.45
C LEU A 57 6.29 -6.97 -24.37
N LYS A 58 5.94 -7.63 -25.49
CA LYS A 58 4.80 -8.56 -25.55
C LYS A 58 4.96 -9.73 -24.58
N PHE A 59 6.18 -10.23 -24.35
CA PHE A 59 6.45 -11.21 -23.30
C PHE A 59 5.99 -10.71 -21.92
N LEU A 60 6.38 -9.49 -21.52
CA LEU A 60 5.95 -8.91 -20.26
C LEU A 60 4.44 -8.64 -20.23
N HIS A 61 3.85 -8.20 -21.34
CA HIS A 61 2.39 -8.06 -21.44
C HIS A 61 1.67 -9.37 -21.21
N ASN A 62 2.15 -10.48 -21.80
CA ASN A 62 1.55 -11.80 -21.60
C ASN A 62 1.61 -12.21 -20.12
N VAL A 63 2.69 -11.88 -19.40
CA VAL A 63 2.79 -12.14 -17.96
C VAL A 63 1.76 -11.32 -17.18
N PHE A 64 1.67 -10.01 -17.41
CA PHE A 64 0.72 -9.16 -16.68
C PHE A 64 -0.75 -9.35 -17.09
N GLN A 65 -1.02 -10.01 -18.22
CA GLN A 65 -2.35 -10.45 -18.64
C GLN A 65 -2.76 -11.79 -18.04
N ASP A 66 -1.82 -12.54 -17.47
CA ASP A 66 -2.13 -13.81 -16.82
C ASP A 66 -2.81 -13.54 -15.48
N GLU A 67 -4.08 -13.92 -15.37
CA GLU A 67 -4.85 -13.82 -14.12
C GLU A 67 -4.20 -14.58 -12.96
N GLY A 68 -3.43 -15.63 -13.24
CA GLY A 68 -2.67 -16.35 -12.22
C GLY A 68 -1.56 -15.52 -11.55
N CYS A 69 -1.13 -14.41 -12.16
CA CYS A 69 -0.15 -13.49 -11.57
C CYS A 69 -0.79 -12.44 -10.64
N TRP A 70 -2.10 -12.51 -10.42
CA TRP A 70 -2.86 -11.52 -9.66
C TRP A 70 -3.63 -12.15 -8.51
N SER A 71 -3.60 -11.48 -7.35
CA SER A 71 -4.50 -11.69 -6.23
C SER A 71 -5.38 -10.44 -6.08
N GLY A 72 -6.51 -10.44 -6.80
CA GLY A 72 -7.35 -9.25 -6.95
C GLY A 72 -6.61 -8.11 -7.66
N VAL A 73 -6.27 -7.06 -6.91
CA VAL A 73 -5.52 -5.88 -7.40
C VAL A 73 -4.01 -5.95 -7.13
N ARG A 74 -3.54 -6.96 -6.40
CA ARG A 74 -2.14 -7.13 -6.00
C ARG A 74 -1.44 -8.16 -6.89
N LEU A 75 -0.14 -8.00 -7.08
CA LEU A 75 0.69 -8.99 -7.78
C LEU A 75 0.93 -10.19 -6.84
N ASP A 76 0.79 -11.39 -7.38
CA ASP A 76 1.25 -12.62 -6.73
C ASP A 76 2.72 -12.83 -7.08
N ASN A 77 3.61 -12.55 -6.13
CA ASN A 77 5.05 -12.61 -6.36
C ASN A 77 5.54 -14.04 -6.68
N ALA A 78 4.93 -15.07 -6.09
CA ALA A 78 5.33 -16.44 -6.33
C ALA A 78 4.97 -16.87 -7.77
N ALA A 79 3.74 -16.59 -8.19
CA ALA A 79 3.29 -16.86 -9.55
C ALA A 79 4.08 -16.03 -10.59
N LEU A 80 4.32 -14.75 -10.30
CA LEU A 80 5.09 -13.85 -11.14
C LEU A 80 6.53 -14.35 -11.34
N GLY A 81 7.18 -14.78 -10.25
CA GLY A 81 8.50 -15.40 -10.28
C GLY A 81 8.56 -16.66 -11.15
N GLN A 82 7.56 -17.52 -11.04
CA GLN A 82 7.47 -18.71 -11.88
C GLN A 82 7.39 -18.35 -13.36
N ARG A 83 6.53 -17.39 -13.73
CA ARG A 83 6.41 -16.90 -15.11
C ARG A 83 7.69 -16.27 -15.62
N PHE A 84 8.34 -15.40 -14.86
CA PHE A 84 9.60 -14.76 -15.27
C PHE A 84 10.78 -15.72 -15.42
N THR A 85 10.66 -16.95 -14.95
CA THR A 85 11.69 -17.99 -15.06
C THR A 85 11.35 -19.08 -16.09
N GLU A 86 10.18 -19.02 -16.74
CA GLU A 86 9.85 -19.93 -17.83
C GLU A 86 10.73 -19.71 -19.07
N GLU A 87 10.91 -20.76 -19.88
CA GLU A 87 11.69 -20.65 -21.12
C GLU A 87 10.97 -19.81 -22.18
N LYS A 88 9.63 -19.96 -22.27
CA LYS A 88 8.78 -19.29 -23.26
C LYS A 88 7.41 -18.97 -22.67
N ILE A 89 6.82 -17.85 -23.08
CA ILE A 89 5.42 -17.51 -22.77
C ILE A 89 4.73 -17.04 -24.05
N GLY A 90 3.58 -17.62 -24.37
CA GLY A 90 2.84 -17.28 -25.59
C GLY A 90 3.64 -17.47 -26.88
N GLY A 91 4.54 -18.47 -26.90
CA GLY A 91 5.45 -18.76 -28.02
C GLY A 91 6.69 -17.85 -28.11
N ILE A 92 6.83 -16.86 -27.23
CA ILE A 92 7.95 -15.91 -27.21
C ILE A 92 9.03 -16.40 -26.25
N ASP A 93 10.28 -16.48 -26.72
CA ASP A 93 11.46 -16.76 -25.89
C ASP A 93 11.61 -15.73 -24.77
N ASN A 94 11.89 -16.21 -23.55
CA ASN A 94 12.04 -15.36 -22.39
C ASN A 94 13.30 -14.46 -22.53
N PRO A 95 13.12 -13.12 -22.63
CA PRO A 95 14.22 -12.19 -22.80
C PRO A 95 14.89 -11.78 -21.47
N LEU A 96 14.38 -12.26 -20.34
CA LEU A 96 14.82 -11.88 -19.01
C LEU A 96 16.06 -12.67 -18.58
N ARG A 97 16.78 -12.11 -17.62
CA ARG A 97 17.87 -12.81 -16.94
C ARG A 97 17.28 -13.81 -15.94
N LYS A 98 16.98 -15.02 -16.40
CA LYS A 98 16.25 -16.04 -15.63
C LYS A 98 16.88 -16.36 -14.28
N TYR A 99 18.21 -16.42 -14.18
CA TYR A 99 18.88 -16.67 -12.89
C TYR A 99 18.60 -15.56 -11.88
N GLU A 100 18.79 -14.30 -12.30
CA GLU A 100 18.48 -13.13 -11.48
C GLU A 100 16.99 -13.09 -11.09
N MET A 101 16.09 -13.48 -11.99
CA MET A 101 14.65 -13.62 -11.69
C MET A 101 14.37 -14.68 -10.63
N ALA A 102 14.94 -15.87 -10.80
CA ALA A 102 14.77 -16.96 -9.84
C ALA A 102 15.28 -16.56 -8.46
N CYS A 103 16.42 -15.86 -8.40
CA CYS A 103 16.96 -15.34 -7.14
C CYS A 103 16.06 -14.26 -6.52
N SER A 104 15.59 -13.29 -7.30
CA SER A 104 14.73 -12.21 -6.81
C SER A 104 13.37 -12.70 -6.33
N TYR A 105 12.78 -13.70 -7.00
CA TYR A 105 11.44 -14.18 -6.66
C TYR A 105 11.42 -15.48 -5.87
N CYS A 106 12.57 -15.89 -5.31
CA CYS A 106 12.69 -17.10 -4.50
C CYS A 106 12.20 -18.38 -5.21
N VAL A 107 12.46 -18.50 -6.53
CA VAL A 107 12.13 -19.71 -7.31
C VAL A 107 13.21 -20.77 -7.10
N VAL A 108 13.29 -21.27 -5.86
CA VAL A 108 14.45 -22.01 -5.30
C VAL A 108 14.85 -23.21 -6.16
N ASP A 109 13.88 -23.96 -6.68
CA ASP A 109 14.08 -25.13 -7.52
C ASP A 109 14.81 -24.80 -8.84
N LYS A 110 14.65 -23.58 -9.36
CA LYS A 110 15.31 -23.12 -10.59
C LYS A 110 16.65 -22.44 -10.36
N ILE A 111 16.95 -21.97 -9.14
CA ILE A 111 18.16 -21.18 -8.87
C ILE A 111 19.42 -22.01 -9.18
N HIS A 112 19.55 -23.21 -8.62
CA HIS A 112 20.76 -24.03 -8.82
C HIS A 112 20.94 -24.47 -10.27
N PRO A 113 19.92 -25.03 -10.97
CA PRO A 113 20.07 -25.39 -12.39
C PRO A 113 20.46 -24.21 -13.28
N LEU A 114 19.89 -23.02 -13.04
CA LEU A 114 20.23 -21.82 -13.81
C LEU A 114 21.63 -21.31 -13.48
N PHE A 115 22.07 -21.44 -12.23
CA PHE A 115 23.43 -21.12 -11.83
C PHE A 115 24.44 -22.02 -12.53
N GLN A 116 24.23 -23.34 -12.54
CA GLN A 116 25.15 -24.30 -13.15
C GLN A 116 25.32 -24.04 -14.66
N LYS A 117 24.22 -23.83 -15.40
CA LYS A 117 24.28 -23.44 -16.82
C LYS A 117 25.16 -22.20 -17.05
N ARG A 118 25.05 -21.20 -16.17
CA ARG A 118 25.84 -19.96 -16.25
C ARG A 118 27.29 -20.18 -15.85
N PHE A 119 27.54 -21.01 -14.83
CA PHE A 119 28.86 -21.39 -14.38
C PHE A 119 29.64 -22.12 -15.48
N GLU A 120 29.04 -23.14 -16.11
CA GLU A 120 29.62 -23.87 -17.24
C GLU A 120 29.90 -22.94 -18.42
N SER A 121 28.93 -22.10 -18.80
CA SER A 121 29.12 -21.12 -19.87
C SER A 121 30.25 -20.14 -19.58
N TYR A 122 30.42 -19.70 -18.33
CA TYR A 122 31.49 -18.80 -17.93
C TYR A 122 32.85 -19.50 -17.85
N ARG A 123 32.88 -20.74 -17.35
CA ARG A 123 34.05 -21.62 -17.31
C ARG A 123 34.61 -21.86 -18.71
N ASN A 124 33.75 -22.07 -19.71
CA ASN A 124 34.16 -22.35 -21.09
C ASN A 124 34.78 -21.13 -21.80
N LYS A 125 34.80 -19.94 -21.19
CA LYS A 125 35.49 -18.76 -21.72
C LYS A 125 36.98 -18.73 -21.40
N PHE A 126 37.44 -19.59 -20.50
CA PHE A 126 38.85 -19.67 -20.14
C PHE A 126 39.54 -20.64 -21.11
N PRO A 127 40.72 -20.27 -21.64
CA PRO A 127 41.43 -21.14 -22.55
C PRO A 127 41.90 -22.41 -21.83
N PRO A 128 42.06 -23.54 -22.57
CA PRO A 128 42.73 -24.72 -22.05
C PRO A 128 44.12 -24.33 -21.50
N GLY A 129 44.46 -24.79 -20.29
CA GLY A 129 45.74 -24.51 -19.64
C GLY A 129 45.83 -23.22 -18.83
N ALA A 130 44.79 -22.38 -18.80
CA ALA A 130 44.79 -21.11 -18.05
C ALA A 130 45.05 -21.25 -16.54
N PHE A 131 44.95 -22.45 -15.99
CA PHE A 131 45.11 -22.75 -14.56
C PHE A 131 45.92 -24.01 -14.31
N ASP A 132 46.90 -24.30 -15.18
CA ASP A 132 47.82 -25.43 -15.02
C ASP A 132 48.45 -25.43 -13.61
N GLY A 133 48.45 -26.60 -12.97
CA GLY A 133 48.93 -26.78 -11.60
C GLY A 133 47.89 -26.54 -10.50
N LYS A 134 46.65 -26.15 -10.82
CA LYS A 134 45.53 -26.13 -9.86
C LYS A 134 44.68 -27.40 -9.96
N THR A 135 44.15 -27.84 -8.83
CA THR A 135 43.13 -28.89 -8.80
C THR A 135 41.83 -28.39 -9.45
N GLU A 136 41.03 -29.33 -9.97
CA GLU A 136 39.71 -29.05 -10.52
C GLU A 136 38.81 -28.29 -9.52
N THR A 137 38.93 -28.63 -8.22
CA THR A 137 38.22 -27.96 -7.14
C THR A 137 38.66 -26.50 -6.96
N GLU A 138 39.96 -26.23 -6.98
CA GLU A 138 40.50 -24.87 -6.85
C GLU A 138 40.16 -24.00 -8.07
N PHE A 139 40.21 -24.59 -9.27
CA PHE A 139 39.77 -23.93 -10.48
C PHE A 139 38.27 -23.60 -10.42
N GLY A 140 37.44 -24.57 -10.06
CA GLY A 140 36.00 -24.37 -9.90
C GLY A 140 35.66 -23.28 -8.88
N LYS A 141 36.34 -23.28 -7.71
CA LYS A 141 36.20 -22.23 -6.69
C LYS A 141 36.58 -20.85 -7.21
N TYR A 142 37.68 -20.72 -7.96
CA TYR A 142 38.10 -19.44 -8.55
C TYR A 142 37.06 -18.91 -9.55
N ILE A 143 36.63 -19.75 -10.50
CA ILE A 143 35.60 -19.40 -11.49
C ILE A 143 34.32 -18.95 -10.80
N ARG A 144 33.87 -19.71 -9.79
CA ARG A 144 32.66 -19.42 -9.04
C ARG A 144 32.75 -18.09 -8.30
N ASN A 145 33.87 -17.84 -7.62
CA ASN A 145 34.09 -16.60 -6.90
C ASN A 145 34.13 -15.39 -7.83
N SER A 146 34.75 -15.50 -9.00
CA SER A 146 34.74 -14.47 -10.02
C SER A 146 33.32 -14.21 -10.54
N LEU A 147 32.59 -15.28 -10.91
CA LEU A 147 31.22 -15.19 -11.41
C LEU A 147 30.27 -14.56 -10.38
N LEU A 148 30.26 -15.07 -9.15
CA LEU A 148 29.45 -14.53 -8.06
C LEU A 148 29.89 -13.12 -7.66
N GLY A 149 31.18 -12.78 -7.78
CA GLY A 149 31.66 -11.41 -7.60
C GLY A 149 31.06 -10.46 -8.65
N GLY A 150 31.03 -10.87 -9.92
CA GLY A 150 30.40 -10.11 -10.99
C GLY A 150 28.87 -10.02 -10.86
N ILE A 151 28.23 -11.07 -10.37
CA ILE A 151 26.78 -11.11 -10.10
C ILE A 151 26.42 -10.20 -8.92
N ARG A 152 27.14 -10.29 -7.80
CA ARG A 152 26.92 -9.47 -6.59
C ARG A 152 26.97 -7.97 -6.88
N ARG A 153 27.86 -7.54 -7.78
CA ARG A 153 27.93 -6.14 -8.24
C ARG A 153 26.62 -5.65 -8.88
N LYS A 154 25.80 -6.57 -9.39
CA LYS A 154 24.46 -6.30 -9.94
C LYS A 154 23.35 -6.43 -8.90
N GLY A 155 23.62 -6.89 -7.69
CA GLY A 155 22.61 -7.05 -6.65
C GLY A 155 23.03 -8.10 -5.62
N PRO A 156 23.01 -7.80 -4.31
CA PRO A 156 23.40 -8.75 -3.26
C PRO A 156 22.40 -9.90 -3.07
N VAL A 157 21.18 -9.80 -3.61
CA VAL A 157 20.20 -10.90 -3.62
C VAL A 157 20.64 -12.03 -4.57
N PHE A 158 21.37 -11.70 -5.64
CA PHE A 158 21.74 -12.68 -6.67
C PHE A 158 22.88 -13.62 -6.26
N ASP A 159 23.67 -13.26 -5.26
CA ASP A 159 24.67 -14.15 -4.64
C ASP A 159 24.26 -14.63 -3.24
N PHE A 160 23.06 -14.25 -2.78
CA PHE A 160 22.50 -14.68 -1.51
C PHE A 160 22.37 -16.20 -1.46
N TRP A 161 21.85 -16.81 -2.52
CA TRP A 161 21.46 -18.22 -2.53
C TRP A 161 22.60 -19.23 -2.72
N ILE A 162 23.69 -18.84 -3.37
CA ILE A 162 24.75 -19.77 -3.76
C ILE A 162 25.89 -19.72 -2.76
N ASP A 163 26.29 -20.88 -2.23
CA ASP A 163 27.47 -21.01 -1.41
C ASP A 163 28.74 -20.85 -2.27
N ARG A 164 29.64 -19.97 -1.81
CA ARG A 164 30.84 -19.62 -2.59
C ARG A 164 31.85 -20.77 -2.61
N GLU A 165 31.87 -21.59 -1.57
CA GLU A 165 32.84 -22.66 -1.37
C GLU A 165 32.45 -23.95 -2.09
N SER A 166 31.20 -24.38 -1.94
CA SER A 166 30.65 -25.60 -2.54
C SER A 166 30.01 -25.36 -3.90
N GLY A 167 29.38 -24.19 -4.12
CA GLY A 167 28.54 -23.92 -5.30
C GLY A 167 27.12 -24.44 -5.19
N GLU A 168 26.81 -25.06 -4.05
CA GLU A 168 25.48 -25.55 -3.73
C GLU A 168 24.57 -24.42 -3.27
N LEU A 169 23.26 -24.71 -3.23
CA LEU A 169 22.32 -23.82 -2.57
C LEU A 169 22.59 -23.77 -1.07
N LYS A 170 22.73 -22.55 -0.54
CA LYS A 170 22.75 -22.34 0.90
C LYS A 170 21.43 -22.77 1.51
N LYS A 171 21.53 -23.32 2.71
CA LYS A 171 20.38 -23.61 3.56
C LYS A 171 20.31 -22.49 4.60
N TYR A 172 19.15 -21.88 4.70
CA TYR A 172 18.83 -20.87 5.70
C TYR A 172 17.73 -21.43 6.59
N ASP A 173 17.82 -21.20 7.89
CA ASP A 173 16.61 -21.26 8.70
C ASP A 173 15.70 -20.08 8.34
N ALA A 174 14.39 -20.22 8.57
CA ALA A 174 13.41 -19.22 8.15
C ALA A 174 13.59 -17.87 8.85
N VAL A 175 14.07 -17.85 10.11
CA VAL A 175 14.33 -16.62 10.86
C VAL A 175 15.56 -15.90 10.31
N GLU A 176 16.68 -16.61 10.13
CA GLU A 176 17.90 -16.03 9.52
C GLU A 176 17.61 -15.49 8.10
N GLY A 177 16.85 -16.25 7.31
CA GLY A 177 16.44 -15.86 5.97
C GLY A 177 15.58 -14.60 5.97
N PHE A 178 14.59 -14.52 6.86
CA PHE A 178 13.72 -13.35 7.00
C PHE A 178 14.51 -12.10 7.40
N ASP A 179 15.34 -12.19 8.45
CA ASP A 179 16.15 -11.07 8.94
C ASP A 179 17.13 -10.58 7.85
N SER A 180 17.70 -11.51 7.09
CA SER A 180 18.56 -11.20 5.94
C SER A 180 17.80 -10.51 4.81
N ALA A 181 16.60 -10.96 4.48
CA ALA A 181 15.77 -10.34 3.45
C ALA A 181 15.36 -8.90 3.81
N VAL A 182 14.98 -8.66 5.07
CA VAL A 182 14.71 -7.31 5.59
C VAL A 182 15.95 -6.43 5.45
N LYS A 183 17.13 -6.92 5.85
CA LYS A 183 18.39 -6.18 5.74
C LYS A 183 18.77 -5.87 4.30
N LEU A 184 18.47 -6.77 3.36
CA LEU A 184 18.71 -6.60 1.93
C LEU A 184 17.66 -5.74 1.23
N LYS A 185 16.60 -5.32 1.93
CA LYS A 185 15.44 -4.59 1.38
C LYS A 185 14.81 -5.36 0.22
N TRP A 186 14.55 -6.64 0.48
CA TRP A 186 14.07 -7.60 -0.52
C TRP A 186 12.70 -8.15 -0.13
N SER A 187 11.64 -7.54 -0.67
CA SER A 187 10.25 -7.84 -0.36
C SER A 187 9.85 -9.30 -0.63
N GLU A 188 10.23 -9.83 -1.77
CA GLU A 188 9.89 -11.20 -2.17
C GLU A 188 10.60 -12.23 -1.27
N GLY A 189 11.80 -11.90 -0.79
CA GLY A 189 12.51 -12.70 0.22
C GLY A 189 11.79 -12.69 1.57
N VAL A 190 11.33 -11.51 2.01
CA VAL A 190 10.55 -11.37 3.25
C VAL A 190 9.28 -12.22 3.18
N GLU A 191 8.54 -12.14 2.08
CA GLU A 191 7.34 -12.95 1.86
C GLU A 191 7.65 -14.45 1.85
N TYR A 192 8.68 -14.87 1.10
CA TYR A 192 9.09 -16.27 1.04
C TYR A 192 9.45 -16.81 2.41
N PHE A 193 10.35 -16.17 3.14
CA PHE A 193 10.79 -16.67 4.45
C PHE A 193 9.68 -16.57 5.51
N TYR A 194 8.83 -15.54 5.45
CA TYR A 194 7.65 -15.44 6.32
C TYR A 194 6.74 -16.67 6.21
N ASN A 195 6.48 -17.14 5.00
CA ASN A 195 5.64 -18.32 4.78
C ASN A 195 6.26 -19.62 5.34
N HIS A 196 7.57 -19.62 5.61
CA HIS A 196 8.29 -20.76 6.21
C HIS A 196 8.57 -20.56 7.71
N LEU A 197 8.26 -19.39 8.28
CA LEU A 197 8.35 -19.17 9.72
C LEU A 197 7.32 -20.04 10.46
N LYS A 198 7.69 -20.45 11.67
CA LYS A 198 6.73 -21.01 12.62
C LYS A 198 5.76 -19.92 13.08
N GLU A 199 4.52 -20.30 13.38
CA GLU A 199 3.49 -19.35 13.83
C GLU A 199 3.91 -18.52 15.05
N GLU A 200 4.66 -19.12 15.99
CA GLU A 200 5.18 -18.45 17.19
C GLU A 200 6.17 -17.31 16.89
N ASP A 201 6.86 -17.37 15.75
CA ASP A 201 7.87 -16.38 15.35
C ASP A 201 7.29 -15.26 14.48
N LYS A 202 6.18 -15.52 13.78
CA LYS A 202 5.62 -14.62 12.75
C LYS A 202 5.33 -13.22 13.28
N GLU A 203 4.47 -13.11 14.30
CA GLU A 203 4.03 -11.80 14.82
C GLU A 203 5.21 -10.97 15.35
N LYS A 204 6.16 -11.63 16.02
CA LYS A 204 7.38 -11.01 16.53
C LYS A 204 8.24 -10.47 15.38
N LYS A 205 8.48 -11.28 14.36
CA LYS A 205 9.32 -10.91 13.20
C LYS A 205 8.71 -9.80 12.36
N LEU A 206 7.39 -9.84 12.15
CA LEU A 206 6.67 -8.74 11.50
C LEU A 206 6.83 -7.43 12.29
N THR A 207 6.63 -7.47 13.60
CA THR A 207 6.77 -6.29 14.46
C THR A 207 8.20 -5.73 14.42
N GLU A 208 9.21 -6.60 14.54
CA GLU A 208 10.64 -6.20 14.47
C GLU A 208 10.97 -5.54 13.13
N ALA A 209 10.50 -6.11 12.01
CA ALA A 209 10.72 -5.57 10.68
C ALA A 209 10.08 -4.19 10.51
N ILE A 210 8.81 -4.02 10.92
CA ILE A 210 8.12 -2.73 10.84
C ILE A 210 8.85 -1.69 11.68
N LEU A 211 9.19 -2.02 12.94
CA LEU A 211 9.94 -1.10 13.79
C LEU A 211 11.31 -0.74 13.18
N ALA A 212 12.02 -1.67 12.55
CA ALA A 212 13.32 -1.38 11.94
C ALA A 212 13.24 -0.48 10.69
N LEU A 213 12.17 -0.64 9.90
CA LEU A 213 11.98 0.03 8.61
C LEU A 213 11.22 1.36 8.74
N SER A 214 10.38 1.54 9.75
CA SER A 214 9.71 2.80 10.07
C SER A 214 10.68 3.78 10.73
N ARG A 215 11.45 4.49 9.91
CA ARG A 215 12.47 5.49 10.30
C ARG A 215 12.39 6.73 9.42
N VAL A 216 12.92 7.85 9.92
CA VAL A 216 12.87 9.17 9.26
C VAL A 216 13.58 9.19 7.89
N GLN A 217 14.59 8.33 7.68
CA GLN A 217 15.30 8.17 6.40
C GLN A 217 15.01 6.78 5.83
N SER A 218 13.75 6.57 5.44
CA SER A 218 13.34 5.39 4.70
C SER A 218 13.80 5.48 3.23
N VAL A 219 13.82 4.33 2.56
CA VAL A 219 14.16 4.23 1.14
C VAL A 219 12.97 3.56 0.47
N GLU A 220 12.60 3.97 -0.74
CA GLU A 220 11.47 3.44 -1.56
C GLU A 220 11.31 1.90 -1.54
N LYS A 221 12.41 1.17 -1.36
CA LYS A 221 12.43 -0.31 -1.25
C LYS A 221 11.90 -0.87 0.08
N ASP A 222 11.78 -0.04 1.10
CA ASP A 222 11.25 -0.39 2.41
C ASP A 222 9.72 -0.49 2.33
N ALA A 223 9.06 0.28 1.46
CA ALA A 223 7.60 0.36 1.37
C ALA A 223 6.89 -0.98 1.08
N PRO A 224 7.31 -1.83 0.11
CA PRO A 224 6.61 -3.11 -0.11
C PRO A 224 6.81 -4.10 1.03
N ILE A 225 7.94 -4.01 1.76
CA ILE A 225 8.16 -4.83 2.96
C ILE A 225 7.21 -4.37 4.07
N LEU A 226 7.11 -3.06 4.29
CA LEU A 226 6.18 -2.47 5.26
C LEU A 226 4.73 -2.84 4.92
N ASP A 227 4.34 -2.70 3.65
CA ASP A 227 3.03 -3.10 3.14
C ASP A 227 2.73 -4.56 3.48
N PHE A 228 3.62 -5.47 3.10
CA PHE A 228 3.47 -6.90 3.40
C PHE A 228 3.33 -7.14 4.92
N CYS A 229 4.23 -6.56 5.72
CA CYS A 229 4.26 -6.84 7.14
C CYS A 229 3.02 -6.30 7.86
N VAL A 230 2.56 -5.08 7.53
CA VAL A 230 1.35 -4.49 8.12
C VAL A 230 0.09 -5.26 7.73
N ASN A 231 0.01 -5.76 6.50
CA ASN A 231 -1.13 -6.58 6.07
C ASN A 231 -1.18 -7.93 6.79
N LYS A 232 -0.04 -8.48 7.19
CA LYS A 232 0.05 -9.78 7.88
C LYS A 232 -0.04 -9.68 9.40
N ILE A 233 0.20 -8.51 9.99
CA ILE A 233 0.11 -8.34 11.44
C ILE A 233 -1.36 -8.37 11.90
N VAL A 234 -1.62 -9.14 12.94
CA VAL A 234 -2.97 -9.27 13.51
C VAL A 234 -3.21 -8.13 14.49
N ASP A 235 -2.28 -7.91 15.43
CA ASP A 235 -2.42 -6.88 16.45
C ASP A 235 -1.82 -5.53 16.02
N LYS A 236 -2.57 -4.84 15.15
CA LYS A 236 -2.22 -3.49 14.67
C LYS A 236 -2.19 -2.44 15.80
N ASP A 237 -2.95 -2.63 16.88
CA ASP A 237 -3.01 -1.62 17.96
C ASP A 237 -1.73 -1.64 18.78
N THR A 238 -1.27 -2.84 19.18
CA THR A 238 0.02 -3.00 19.86
C THR A 238 1.17 -2.52 18.99
N LEU A 239 1.12 -2.76 17.67
CA LEU A 239 2.11 -2.23 16.74
C LEU A 239 2.16 -0.69 16.78
N LEU A 240 1.02 -0.02 16.67
CA LEU A 240 0.94 1.43 16.68
C LEU A 240 1.43 2.03 18.01
N GLN A 241 1.14 1.36 19.13
CA GLN A 241 1.66 1.74 20.45
C GLN A 241 3.19 1.61 20.54
N LYS A 242 3.77 0.54 19.98
CA LYS A 242 5.24 0.39 19.93
C LYS A 242 5.88 1.44 19.02
N LEU A 243 5.23 1.78 17.91
CA LEU A 243 5.69 2.82 16.99
C LEU A 243 5.61 4.22 17.59
N SER A 244 4.61 4.52 18.43
CA SER A 244 4.47 5.84 19.06
C SER A 244 5.55 6.13 20.10
N GLN A 245 6.21 5.08 20.62
CA GLN A 245 7.38 5.21 21.50
C GLN A 245 8.66 5.58 20.73
N LYS A 246 8.65 5.50 19.39
CA LYS A 246 9.78 5.91 18.55
C LYS A 246 9.57 7.34 18.05
N ASP A 247 10.67 8.09 17.93
CA ASP A 247 10.64 9.42 17.31
C ASP A 247 10.05 9.32 15.89
N LYS A 248 8.89 9.97 15.70
CA LYS A 248 8.10 9.95 14.46
C LYS A 248 7.78 8.54 13.92
N GLY A 249 7.80 7.49 14.74
CA GLY A 249 7.69 6.11 14.25
C GLY A 249 6.40 5.84 13.46
N VAL A 250 5.26 6.33 13.97
CA VAL A 250 3.96 6.20 13.31
C VAL A 250 3.90 7.03 12.02
N TYR A 251 4.32 8.30 12.07
CA TYR A 251 4.34 9.15 10.88
C TYR A 251 5.28 8.60 9.79
N SER A 252 6.48 8.13 10.16
CA SER A 252 7.44 7.55 9.21
C SER A 252 6.89 6.30 8.52
N LEU A 253 6.12 5.46 9.22
CA LEU A 253 5.41 4.35 8.59
C LEU A 253 4.42 4.85 7.53
N PHE A 254 3.56 5.80 7.90
CA PHE A 254 2.55 6.33 6.98
C PHE A 254 3.18 7.07 5.80
N ALA A 255 4.18 7.91 6.04
CA ALA A 255 4.85 8.67 5.00
C ALA A 255 5.43 7.75 3.91
N GLU A 256 6.12 6.68 4.31
CA GLU A 256 6.71 5.73 3.36
C GLU A 256 5.62 4.99 2.53
N LEU A 257 4.53 4.58 3.18
CA LEU A 257 3.41 3.92 2.49
C LEU A 257 2.67 4.89 1.55
N ILE A 258 2.48 6.15 1.96
CA ILE A 258 1.80 7.18 1.16
C ILE A 258 2.64 7.56 -0.05
N GLU A 259 3.93 7.85 0.13
CA GLU A 259 4.84 8.20 -0.97
C GLU A 259 4.92 7.09 -2.01
N SER A 260 4.81 5.83 -1.57
CA SER A 260 4.80 4.65 -2.44
C SER A 260 3.41 4.19 -2.89
N CYS A 261 2.36 4.98 -2.66
CA CYS A 261 0.97 4.72 -3.06
C CYS A 261 0.36 3.40 -2.55
N PHE A 262 0.69 2.98 -1.33
CA PHE A 262 0.06 1.84 -0.63
C PHE A 262 -1.16 2.30 0.19
N PHE A 263 -2.13 2.94 -0.48
CA PHE A 263 -3.29 3.58 0.16
C PHE A 263 -4.21 2.61 0.89
N ASP A 264 -4.40 1.38 0.39
CA ASP A 264 -5.24 0.38 1.06
C ASP A 264 -4.68 0.02 2.45
N THR A 265 -3.37 -0.13 2.56
CA THR A 265 -2.69 -0.42 3.84
C THR A 265 -2.74 0.78 4.78
N VAL A 266 -2.61 2.00 4.24
CA VAL A 266 -2.82 3.24 5.00
C VAL A 266 -4.25 3.30 5.53
N HIS A 267 -5.23 3.04 4.68
CA HIS A 267 -6.66 2.98 5.03
C HIS A 267 -6.91 1.98 6.16
N ASP A 268 -6.39 0.76 6.06
CA ASP A 268 -6.58 -0.27 7.09
C ASP A 268 -6.00 0.14 8.47
N LEU A 269 -4.83 0.79 8.47
CA LEU A 269 -4.23 1.33 9.69
C LEU A 269 -5.07 2.50 10.25
N VAL A 270 -5.54 3.39 9.39
CA VAL A 270 -6.42 4.50 9.75
C VAL A 270 -7.72 3.97 10.32
N GLN A 271 -8.32 2.95 9.73
CA GLN A 271 -9.57 2.33 10.20
C GLN A 271 -9.43 1.75 11.61
N CYS A 272 -8.34 1.01 11.85
CA CYS A 272 -8.03 0.50 13.19
C CYS A 272 -7.93 1.64 14.21
N TRP A 273 -7.35 2.77 13.81
CA TRP A 273 -7.12 3.89 14.71
C TRP A 273 -8.30 4.86 14.86
N CYS A 274 -9.11 5.05 13.84
CA CYS A 274 -10.22 6.01 13.84
C CYS A 274 -11.51 5.39 14.40
N TYR A 275 -11.71 4.07 14.20
CA TYR A 275 -13.02 3.44 14.39
C TYR A 275 -13.05 2.21 15.32
N LYS A 276 -11.92 1.72 15.83
CA LYS A 276 -11.98 0.72 16.94
C LYS A 276 -12.53 1.35 18.21
N GLU A 277 -13.47 0.63 18.85
CA GLU A 277 -14.15 1.04 20.07
C GLU A 277 -13.17 1.51 21.15
N VAL A 278 -13.54 2.61 21.81
CA VAL A 278 -12.78 3.26 22.89
C VAL A 278 -12.52 2.29 24.06
N SER A 279 -13.34 1.25 24.23
CA SER A 279 -13.22 0.21 25.27
C SER A 279 -11.99 -0.70 25.12
N ALA A 280 -11.43 -0.83 23.91
CA ALA A 280 -10.20 -1.59 23.64
C ALA A 280 -8.93 -0.72 23.70
N ARG A 281 -9.10 0.60 23.77
CA ARG A 281 -8.02 1.57 23.90
C ARG A 281 -7.78 1.79 25.39
N GLY A 282 -6.77 1.13 25.95
CA GLY A 282 -6.29 1.52 27.28
C GLY A 282 -5.90 3.01 27.34
N ASP A 283 -5.60 3.51 28.54
CA ASP A 283 -5.34 4.92 28.94
C ASP A 283 -4.30 5.73 28.12
N CYS A 284 -3.75 5.20 27.03
CA CYS A 284 -2.69 5.81 26.22
C CYS A 284 -3.09 6.19 24.78
N SER A 285 -4.37 6.07 24.37
CA SER A 285 -4.77 6.38 22.98
C SER A 285 -4.57 7.82 22.56
N ASP A 286 -4.63 8.75 23.51
CA ASP A 286 -4.57 10.19 23.24
C ASP A 286 -3.17 10.67 22.85
N LYS A 287 -2.15 9.78 22.90
CA LYS A 287 -0.73 10.09 22.64
C LYS A 287 -0.13 9.38 21.42
N ILE A 288 -0.88 8.53 20.70
CA ILE A 288 -0.30 7.77 19.57
C ILE A 288 0.04 8.68 18.39
N PHE A 289 -0.71 9.77 18.23
CA PHE A 289 -0.59 10.66 17.07
C PHE A 289 -0.69 12.11 17.53
N SER A 290 0.34 12.91 17.27
CA SER A 290 0.35 14.32 17.66
C SER A 290 -0.42 15.17 16.64
N GLN A 291 -0.80 16.40 17.04
CA GLN A 291 -1.32 17.42 16.12
C GLN A 291 -0.40 17.59 14.89
N ARG A 292 0.92 17.54 15.09
CA ARG A 292 1.89 17.70 14.03
C ARG A 292 1.87 16.53 13.05
N ASP A 293 1.70 15.31 13.55
CA ASP A 293 1.61 14.12 12.70
C ASP A 293 0.35 14.16 11.84
N TYR A 294 -0.76 14.68 12.38
CA TYR A 294 -2.01 14.92 11.63
C TYR A 294 -1.81 15.89 10.47
N GLU A 295 -1.17 17.03 10.73
CA GLU A 295 -0.89 18.03 9.70
C GLU A 295 0.03 17.48 8.60
N LEU A 296 1.08 16.75 9.00
CA LEU A 296 2.03 16.14 8.08
C LEU A 296 1.39 15.03 7.25
N PHE A 297 0.54 14.20 7.86
CA PHE A 297 -0.17 13.12 7.18
C PHE A 297 -1.08 13.64 6.07
N LEU A 298 -1.91 14.65 6.37
CA LEU A 298 -2.76 15.27 5.36
C LEU A 298 -1.96 15.91 4.23
N SER A 299 -0.85 16.55 4.58
CA SER A 299 0.05 17.18 3.60
C SER A 299 0.72 16.14 2.70
N SER A 300 1.17 15.02 3.25
CA SER A 300 1.72 13.90 2.47
C SER A 300 0.70 13.31 1.50
N LEU A 301 -0.56 13.14 1.92
CA LEU A 301 -1.62 12.65 1.05
C LEU A 301 -1.94 13.63 -0.08
N SER A 302 -2.06 14.92 0.21
CA SER A 302 -2.39 15.94 -0.78
C SER A 302 -1.26 16.14 -1.80
N ASP A 303 0.00 16.04 -1.36
CA ASP A 303 1.17 16.06 -2.22
C ASP A 303 1.16 14.90 -3.22
N VAL A 304 0.91 13.68 -2.71
CA VAL A 304 0.89 12.47 -3.56
C VAL A 304 -0.32 12.47 -4.49
N MET A 305 -1.48 12.98 -4.04
CA MET A 305 -2.67 13.17 -4.87
C MET A 305 -2.36 13.99 -6.13
N LEU A 306 -1.53 15.02 -6.03
CA LEU A 306 -1.13 15.83 -7.18
C LEU A 306 -0.06 15.15 -8.04
N LYS A 307 0.99 14.61 -7.41
CA LYS A 307 2.13 13.96 -8.08
C LYS A 307 1.77 12.67 -8.80
N ASN A 308 0.75 11.95 -8.33
CA ASN A 308 0.32 10.65 -8.85
C ASN A 308 -1.16 10.67 -9.29
N PRO A 309 -1.47 11.16 -10.51
CA PRO A 309 -2.82 11.21 -11.07
C PRO A 309 -3.63 9.91 -10.98
N GLU A 310 -2.97 8.76 -11.16
CA GLU A 310 -3.60 7.43 -11.13
C GLU A 310 -4.18 7.05 -9.77
N SER A 311 -3.67 7.64 -8.69
CA SER A 311 -4.13 7.38 -7.32
C SER A 311 -4.83 8.59 -6.68
N ASN A 312 -5.22 9.56 -7.52
CA ASN A 312 -5.82 10.82 -7.08
C ASN A 312 -7.06 10.60 -6.21
N VAL A 313 -8.01 9.78 -6.68
CA VAL A 313 -9.26 9.48 -5.98
C VAL A 313 -9.00 8.78 -4.64
N GLN A 314 -8.06 7.83 -4.60
CA GLN A 314 -7.73 7.09 -3.37
C GLN A 314 -7.12 8.00 -2.31
N ALA A 315 -6.15 8.85 -2.70
CA ALA A 315 -5.53 9.80 -1.80
C ALA A 315 -6.54 10.85 -1.30
N ARG A 316 -7.40 11.37 -2.18
CA ARG A 316 -8.47 12.32 -1.80
C ARG A 316 -9.48 11.70 -0.84
N SER A 317 -9.93 10.48 -1.13
CA SER A 317 -10.86 9.74 -0.26
C SER A 317 -10.28 9.57 1.14
N LEU A 318 -8.99 9.23 1.26
CA LEU A 318 -8.30 9.13 2.55
C LEU A 318 -8.19 10.47 3.27
N ILE A 319 -7.91 11.57 2.56
CA ILE A 319 -7.91 12.93 3.16
C ILE A 319 -9.28 13.21 3.79
N MET A 320 -10.35 12.93 3.06
CA MET A 320 -11.72 13.22 3.50
C MET A 320 -12.18 12.33 4.64
N GLU A 321 -11.90 11.04 4.59
CA GLU A 321 -12.19 10.11 5.68
C GLU A 321 -11.52 10.55 6.99
N PHE A 322 -10.24 10.93 6.90
CA PHE A 322 -9.48 11.42 8.05
C PHE A 322 -9.98 12.77 8.55
N TRP A 323 -10.37 13.66 7.63
CA TRP A 323 -10.97 14.95 7.93
C TRP A 323 -12.31 14.83 8.65
N GLU A 324 -13.16 13.90 8.20
CA GLU A 324 -14.50 13.69 8.71
C GLU A 324 -14.52 12.91 10.03
N CYS A 325 -13.41 12.26 10.38
CA CYS A 325 -13.28 11.45 11.58
C CYS A 325 -13.63 12.25 12.86
N GLY A 326 -14.67 11.80 13.56
CA GLY A 326 -15.19 12.45 14.76
C GLY A 326 -14.18 12.47 15.93
N SER A 327 -13.38 11.41 16.07
CA SER A 327 -12.35 11.31 17.13
C SER A 327 -11.20 12.31 16.95
N LEU A 328 -11.04 12.86 15.74
CA LEU A 328 -9.99 13.84 15.40
C LEU A 328 -10.51 15.29 15.38
N TYR A 329 -11.71 15.55 15.93
CA TYR A 329 -12.33 16.89 15.90
C TYR A 329 -11.39 18.00 16.43
N GLN A 330 -10.70 17.77 17.55
CA GLN A 330 -9.79 18.77 18.11
C GLN A 330 -8.57 19.01 17.21
N TYR A 331 -8.04 17.94 16.61
CA TYR A 331 -6.91 18.06 15.70
C TYR A 331 -7.28 18.82 14.42
N ARG A 332 -8.45 18.51 13.85
CA ARG A 332 -9.05 19.24 12.73
C ARG A 332 -9.22 20.72 13.06
N LYS A 333 -9.76 21.06 14.23
CA LYS A 333 -9.94 22.45 14.66
C LYS A 333 -8.60 23.21 14.77
N ALA A 334 -7.58 22.59 15.37
CA ALA A 334 -6.25 23.19 15.49
C ALA A 334 -5.50 23.30 14.15
N ALA A 335 -5.78 22.40 13.19
CA ALA A 335 -5.15 22.40 11.87
C ALA A 335 -5.68 23.52 10.96
N ILE A 336 -6.90 24.03 11.23
CA ILE A 336 -7.50 25.15 10.50
C ILE A 336 -6.89 26.48 10.94
N ILE A 337 -6.94 26.80 12.22
CA ILE A 337 -6.29 27.98 12.78
C ILE A 337 -5.65 27.56 14.09
N ASN A 338 -4.32 27.59 14.10
CA ASN A 338 -3.57 27.49 15.33
C ASN A 338 -3.75 28.80 16.11
N THR A 339 -4.52 28.73 17.20
CA THR A 339 -4.89 29.90 17.98
C THR A 339 -3.70 30.57 18.68
N SER A 340 -2.60 29.84 18.92
CA SER A 340 -1.43 30.36 19.63
C SER A 340 -0.51 31.22 18.78
N ASN A 341 -0.46 31.00 17.45
CA ASN A 341 0.43 31.73 16.55
C ASN A 341 -0.22 32.20 15.24
N GLY A 342 -1.53 31.98 15.06
CA GLY A 342 -2.27 32.39 13.87
C GLY A 342 -1.89 31.63 12.59
N ARG A 343 -1.14 30.53 12.69
CA ARG A 343 -0.80 29.69 11.53
C ARG A 343 -2.05 28.93 11.07
N ILE A 344 -2.13 28.68 9.76
CA ILE A 344 -3.12 27.79 9.14
C ILE A 344 -2.36 26.58 8.59
N PRO A 345 -2.19 25.51 9.38
CA PRO A 345 -1.49 24.30 8.96
C PRO A 345 -2.02 23.68 7.67
N ILE A 346 -3.34 23.52 7.52
CA ILE A 346 -3.95 22.86 6.34
C ILE A 346 -3.98 23.73 5.08
N LYS A 347 -3.41 24.94 5.08
CA LYS A 347 -3.50 25.82 3.90
C LYS A 347 -2.93 25.18 2.63
N GLY A 348 -1.87 24.38 2.78
CA GLY A 348 -1.26 23.63 1.68
C GLY A 348 -2.22 22.58 1.14
N VAL A 349 -2.78 21.76 2.03
CA VAL A 349 -3.77 20.72 1.71
C VAL A 349 -4.97 21.29 0.96
N LEU A 350 -5.56 22.39 1.46
CA LEU A 350 -6.69 23.06 0.79
C LEU A 350 -6.31 23.61 -0.57
N ALA A 351 -5.13 24.23 -0.69
CA ALA A 351 -4.65 24.72 -1.96
C ALA A 351 -4.46 23.58 -2.97
N GLU A 352 -3.91 22.45 -2.54
CA GLU A 352 -3.70 21.27 -3.37
C GLU A 352 -5.01 20.60 -3.81
N LEU A 353 -6.03 20.59 -2.94
CA LEU A 353 -7.38 20.15 -3.31
C LEU A 353 -8.02 21.07 -4.35
N ILE A 354 -7.86 22.39 -4.22
CA ILE A 354 -8.37 23.37 -5.21
C ILE A 354 -7.66 23.22 -6.56
N VAL A 355 -6.33 23.04 -6.55
CA VAL A 355 -5.57 22.73 -7.76
C VAL A 355 -6.07 21.44 -8.38
N ASN A 356 -6.29 20.41 -7.57
CA ASN A 356 -6.83 19.14 -8.04
C ASN A 356 -8.21 19.30 -8.69
N TRP A 357 -9.10 20.09 -8.09
CA TRP A 357 -10.44 20.35 -8.63
C TRP A 357 -10.40 20.98 -10.04
N LYS A 358 -9.40 21.83 -10.32
CA LYS A 358 -9.31 22.58 -11.58
C LYS A 358 -8.25 22.05 -12.55
N ARG A 359 -7.53 20.97 -12.22
CA ARG A 359 -6.54 20.40 -13.12
C ARG A 359 -7.21 19.71 -14.32
N GLU A 360 -6.63 19.87 -15.50
CA GLU A 360 -7.21 19.37 -16.76
C GLU A 360 -6.43 18.18 -17.36
N ASP A 361 -5.26 17.87 -16.80
CA ASP A 361 -4.44 16.72 -17.22
C ASP A 361 -5.03 15.38 -16.77
N ILE A 362 -6.09 15.40 -15.95
CA ILE A 362 -6.89 14.24 -15.55
C ILE A 362 -8.31 14.45 -16.06
N TYR A 363 -8.80 13.50 -16.88
CA TYR A 363 -10.22 13.49 -17.22
C TYR A 363 -11.04 13.12 -15.99
N LYS A 364 -11.95 14.01 -15.58
CA LYS A 364 -12.90 13.80 -14.49
C LYS A 364 -14.31 14.00 -15.02
N PRO A 365 -15.22 13.02 -14.80
CA PRO A 365 -16.65 13.23 -15.02
C PRO A 365 -17.15 14.44 -14.23
N ASP A 366 -18.21 15.09 -14.70
CA ASP A 366 -18.73 16.27 -14.01
C ASP A 366 -19.25 15.94 -12.60
N GLU A 367 -19.79 14.72 -12.40
CA GLU A 367 -20.14 14.20 -11.07
C GLU A 367 -18.95 14.21 -10.10
N GLU A 368 -17.77 13.80 -10.57
CA GLU A 368 -16.55 13.76 -9.76
C GLU A 368 -16.07 15.16 -9.39
N LYS A 369 -16.17 16.12 -10.32
CA LYS A 369 -15.82 17.53 -10.05
C LYS A 369 -16.74 18.16 -9.01
N GLU A 370 -18.03 17.81 -9.03
CA GLU A 370 -18.99 18.29 -8.04
C GLU A 370 -18.73 17.67 -6.65
N ILE A 371 -18.33 16.40 -6.59
CA ILE A 371 -17.90 15.76 -5.34
C ILE A 371 -16.68 16.49 -4.77
N GLU A 372 -15.63 16.71 -5.57
CA GLU A 372 -14.42 17.44 -5.14
C GLU A 372 -14.73 18.84 -4.63
N LYS A 373 -15.57 19.57 -5.38
CA LYS A 373 -16.01 20.91 -5.00
C LYS A 373 -16.71 20.90 -3.64
N LYS A 374 -17.62 19.95 -3.42
CA LYS A 374 -18.36 19.81 -2.17
C LYS A 374 -17.44 19.49 -0.99
N GLU A 375 -16.49 18.57 -1.17
CA GLU A 375 -15.49 18.22 -0.16
C GLU A 375 -14.67 19.45 0.27
N ILE A 376 -14.22 20.28 -0.69
CA ILE A 376 -13.50 21.53 -0.40
C ILE A 376 -14.39 22.53 0.36
N LEU A 377 -15.64 22.69 -0.10
CA LEU A 377 -16.61 23.57 0.56
C LEU A 377 -16.90 23.13 1.99
N ASP A 378 -16.99 21.83 2.25
CA ASP A 378 -17.21 21.28 3.59
C ASP A 378 -16.05 21.62 4.53
N MET A 379 -14.80 21.55 4.06
CA MET A 379 -13.63 21.98 4.83
C MET A 379 -13.66 23.49 5.13
N MET A 380 -14.01 24.32 4.13
CA MET A 380 -14.12 25.77 4.29
C MET A 380 -15.28 26.16 5.22
N LEU A 381 -16.42 25.46 5.13
CA LEU A 381 -17.58 25.66 5.99
C LEU A 381 -17.24 25.37 7.44
N PHE A 382 -16.49 24.28 7.70
CA PHE A 382 -16.03 23.97 9.03
C PHE A 382 -15.16 25.10 9.60
N ALA A 383 -14.27 25.69 8.78
CA ALA A 383 -13.44 26.83 9.21
C ALA A 383 -14.29 28.05 9.58
N LYS A 384 -15.29 28.38 8.75
CA LYS A 384 -16.26 29.46 9.02
C LYS A 384 -17.01 29.24 10.34
N ASN A 385 -17.50 28.02 10.57
CA ASN A 385 -18.28 27.68 11.76
C ASN A 385 -17.41 27.62 13.02
N SER A 386 -16.16 27.18 12.91
CA SER A 386 -15.27 27.01 14.06
C SER A 386 -14.57 28.31 14.48
N PHE A 387 -14.35 29.23 13.54
CA PHE A 387 -13.62 30.48 13.75
C PHE A 387 -14.23 31.65 12.95
N PRO A 388 -15.50 32.03 13.19
CA PRO A 388 -16.17 33.06 12.40
C PRO A 388 -15.43 34.41 12.43
N GLU A 389 -14.90 34.79 13.59
CA GLU A 389 -14.15 36.05 13.80
C GLU A 389 -12.83 36.11 13.02
N ARG A 390 -12.25 34.95 12.68
CA ARG A 390 -10.97 34.85 11.97
C ARG A 390 -11.15 34.31 10.54
N PHE A 391 -12.38 34.24 10.05
CA PHE A 391 -12.67 33.63 8.76
C PHE A 391 -12.12 34.47 7.59
N GLU A 392 -12.20 35.81 7.66
CA GLU A 392 -11.59 36.68 6.65
C GLU A 392 -10.06 36.52 6.58
N PHE A 393 -9.41 36.42 7.74
CA PHE A 393 -7.98 36.13 7.81
C PHE A 393 -7.67 34.76 7.17
N PHE A 394 -8.51 33.75 7.41
CA PHE A 394 -8.37 32.44 6.78
C PHE A 394 -8.46 32.53 5.25
N LYS A 395 -9.47 33.22 4.70
CA LYS A 395 -9.63 33.43 3.25
C LYS A 395 -8.40 34.04 2.62
N GLU A 396 -7.91 35.15 3.18
CA GLU A 396 -6.75 35.87 2.67
C GLU A 396 -5.52 34.96 2.57
N LYS A 397 -5.29 34.12 3.60
CA LYS A 397 -4.13 33.22 3.63
C LYS A 397 -4.24 32.07 2.63
N ILE A 398 -5.43 31.52 2.39
CA ILE A 398 -5.62 30.49 1.36
C ILE A 398 -5.38 31.08 -0.03
N ILE A 399 -6.01 32.21 -0.35
CA ILE A 399 -5.87 32.89 -1.65
C ILE A 399 -4.40 33.26 -1.90
N LYS A 400 -3.74 33.87 -0.89
CA LYS A 400 -2.32 34.21 -0.98
C LYS A 400 -1.43 32.98 -1.18
N ASN A 401 -1.76 31.84 -0.57
CA ASN A 401 -0.99 30.61 -0.71
C ASN A 401 -1.14 29.96 -2.10
N LEU A 402 -2.31 30.10 -2.74
CA LEU A 402 -2.52 29.68 -4.14
C LEU A 402 -1.77 30.59 -5.12
N ARG A 403 -1.76 31.91 -4.89
CA ARG A 403 -1.06 32.87 -5.77
C ARG A 403 0.46 32.80 -5.70
N LEU A 404 1.03 32.43 -4.54
CA LEU A 404 2.47 32.54 -4.31
C LEU A 404 3.25 31.23 -4.39
N CYS A 405 2.59 30.08 -4.21
CA CYS A 405 3.27 28.79 -4.15
C CYS A 405 2.92 28.00 -5.41
N GLY A 406 3.91 27.73 -6.26
CA GLY A 406 3.70 26.86 -7.42
C GLY A 406 3.49 25.40 -7.01
N ARG A 407 2.59 24.70 -7.69
CA ARG A 407 2.26 23.28 -7.43
C ARG A 407 2.20 22.45 -8.70
N GLU A 408 2.38 21.15 -8.53
CA GLU A 408 2.20 20.17 -9.60
C GLU A 408 0.75 20.23 -10.14
N GLY A 409 0.60 20.24 -11.46
CA GLY A 409 -0.72 20.33 -12.10
C GLY A 409 -1.26 21.76 -12.28
N GLU A 410 -0.57 22.78 -11.76
CA GLU A 410 -0.94 24.17 -12.03
C GLU A 410 -0.61 24.57 -13.48
N LYS A 411 -1.55 25.22 -14.15
CA LYS A 411 -1.31 25.84 -15.45
C LYS A 411 -0.57 27.16 -15.32
N VAL A 412 0.39 27.37 -16.22
CA VAL A 412 1.09 28.64 -16.37
C VAL A 412 0.09 29.74 -16.72
N ASN A 413 0.22 30.91 -16.08
CA ASN A 413 -0.62 32.10 -16.26
C ASN A 413 -2.10 31.95 -15.83
N VAL A 414 -2.43 30.97 -14.99
CA VAL A 414 -3.76 30.87 -14.35
C VAL A 414 -3.65 31.32 -12.90
N ASP A 415 -4.48 32.29 -12.49
CA ASP A 415 -4.60 32.69 -11.08
C ASP A 415 -5.53 31.72 -10.33
N TYR A 416 -4.95 30.70 -9.71
CA TYR A 416 -5.71 29.74 -8.90
C TYR A 416 -6.36 30.38 -7.66
N GLY A 417 -5.93 31.58 -7.25
CA GLY A 417 -6.60 32.37 -6.20
C GLY A 417 -8.04 32.72 -6.57
N LEU A 418 -8.35 32.91 -7.86
CA LEU A 418 -9.72 33.20 -8.32
C LEU A 418 -10.67 32.02 -8.07
N PHE A 419 -10.18 30.78 -8.13
CA PHE A 419 -10.99 29.60 -7.83
C PHE A 419 -11.32 29.49 -6.34
N ALA A 420 -10.40 29.91 -5.46
CA ALA A 420 -10.71 30.02 -4.03
C ALA A 420 -11.74 31.13 -3.76
N GLU A 421 -11.62 32.28 -4.43
CA GLU A 421 -12.61 33.37 -4.34
C GLU A 421 -14.00 32.93 -4.82
N GLU A 422 -14.09 32.13 -5.90
CA GLU A 422 -15.31 31.48 -6.39
C GLU A 422 -15.96 30.64 -5.27
N LEU A 423 -15.18 29.74 -4.66
CA LEU A 423 -15.65 28.85 -3.58
C LEU A 423 -16.10 29.62 -2.34
N PHE A 424 -15.37 30.66 -1.92
CA PHE A 424 -15.78 31.49 -0.78
C PHE A 424 -17.06 32.26 -1.06
N SER A 425 -17.23 32.78 -2.29
CA SER A 425 -18.45 33.48 -2.72
C SER A 425 -19.66 32.55 -2.71
N GLU A 426 -19.48 31.29 -3.10
CA GLU A 426 -20.53 30.27 -3.04
C GLU A 426 -20.88 29.88 -1.61
N LEU A 427 -19.89 29.74 -0.74
CA LEU A 427 -20.08 29.46 0.68
C LEU A 427 -20.93 30.55 1.38
N GLU A 428 -20.79 31.81 0.95
CA GLU A 428 -21.59 32.93 1.46
C GLU A 428 -23.04 32.87 0.98
N LYS A 429 -23.26 32.56 -0.30
CA LYS A 429 -24.59 32.44 -0.90
C LYS A 429 -25.43 31.32 -0.27
N THR A 430 -24.80 30.22 0.13
CA THR A 430 -25.49 29.05 0.72
C THR A 430 -25.88 29.26 2.19
N THR A 431 -25.41 30.32 2.86
CA THR A 431 -25.60 30.56 4.32
C THR A 431 -26.70 31.55 4.70
N LEU A 432 -27.61 31.95 3.81
CA LEU A 432 -28.78 32.77 4.18
C LEU A 432 -30.02 31.88 4.46
N PRO A 433 -30.39 31.62 5.72
CA PRO A 433 -31.80 31.43 6.06
C PRO A 433 -32.51 32.79 6.21
N PRO A 434 -33.83 32.88 5.99
CA PRO A 434 -34.57 34.13 6.16
C PRO A 434 -34.52 34.57 7.62
N VAL A 435 -34.38 35.89 7.82
CA VAL A 435 -34.44 36.59 9.10
C VAL A 435 -35.66 36.13 9.89
N GLY A 436 -35.44 35.62 11.09
CA GLY A 436 -36.49 35.28 12.05
C GLY A 436 -35.88 35.07 13.43
N ASP A 437 -36.09 36.05 14.32
CA ASP A 437 -35.65 36.03 15.71
C ASP A 437 -36.18 34.79 16.46
N GLY A 438 -35.28 34.04 17.11
CA GLY A 438 -35.63 33.00 18.07
C GLY A 438 -34.43 32.20 18.60
N PRO A 439 -34.42 31.75 19.87
CA PRO A 439 -33.20 31.43 20.60
C PRO A 439 -32.60 30.06 20.26
N CYS A 440 -31.26 30.02 20.28
CA CYS A 440 -30.42 28.85 20.09
C CYS A 440 -30.67 27.78 21.17
N SER A 441 -31.28 26.65 20.80
CA SER A 441 -31.15 25.39 21.56
C SER A 441 -31.42 24.17 20.67
N ASN A 442 -30.64 23.11 20.92
CA ASN A 442 -30.75 21.73 20.44
C ASN A 442 -30.00 21.37 19.15
N LEU A 443 -28.71 21.08 19.35
CA LEU A 443 -27.96 20.14 18.52
C LEU A 443 -28.68 18.77 18.52
N ARG A 444 -29.36 18.55 17.41
CA ARG A 444 -29.83 17.29 16.81
C ARG A 444 -29.29 16.00 17.44
N SER A 445 -30.06 15.46 18.37
CA SER A 445 -30.15 14.02 18.62
C SER A 445 -30.64 13.34 17.34
N ARG A 446 -29.83 12.44 16.76
CA ARG A 446 -30.28 11.52 15.70
C ARG A 446 -31.14 10.43 16.35
N SER A 447 -32.45 10.62 16.37
CA SER A 447 -33.44 9.55 16.60
C SER A 447 -34.01 9.08 15.26
N LYS A 448 -33.65 7.85 14.85
CA LYS A 448 -34.52 7.00 14.03
C LYS A 448 -34.84 5.75 14.85
N ALA A 449 -35.95 5.80 15.59
CA ALA A 449 -36.68 4.61 16.02
C ALA A 449 -38.09 5.04 16.51
N HIS A 450 -39.12 4.57 15.80
CA HIS A 450 -40.46 4.15 16.27
C HIS A 450 -41.38 4.12 15.02
N GLY A 451 -42.18 3.10 14.73
CA GLY A 451 -42.50 1.85 15.42
C GLY A 451 -43.85 1.34 14.92
N SER A 452 -43.91 0.05 14.58
CA SER A 452 -45.07 -0.86 14.64
C SER A 452 -46.43 -0.47 14.00
N LYS A 453 -46.81 -1.23 12.97
CA LYS A 453 -48.18 -1.75 12.84
C LYS A 453 -48.12 -3.27 12.59
N LYS A 454 -48.62 -4.03 13.57
CA LYS A 454 -49.12 -5.41 13.42
C LYS A 454 -50.41 -5.38 12.60
N THR A 455 -50.51 -6.24 11.61
CA THR A 455 -51.79 -6.71 11.06
C THR A 455 -51.72 -8.23 10.92
N THR A 456 -52.56 -8.88 11.72
CA THR A 456 -52.92 -10.30 11.78
C THR A 456 -53.70 -10.71 10.53
N PHE A 457 -53.60 -11.98 10.08
CA PHE A 457 -54.64 -12.83 9.43
C PHE A 457 -54.01 -14.21 9.06
N PRO A 458 -54.77 -15.32 8.85
CA PRO A 458 -55.32 -16.18 9.91
C PRO A 458 -54.90 -17.67 9.77
N VAL A 459 -55.25 -18.47 10.80
CA VAL A 459 -55.37 -19.94 10.83
C VAL A 459 -56.78 -20.27 10.26
N ASP A 460 -57.12 -21.29 9.47
CA ASP A 460 -56.79 -22.73 9.48
C ASP A 460 -57.24 -23.40 8.14
N ASP A 461 -57.02 -24.71 8.06
CA ASP A 461 -57.69 -25.75 7.23
C ASP A 461 -56.93 -26.34 6.02
N SER A 462 -56.54 -27.61 6.22
CA SER A 462 -56.09 -28.58 5.21
C SER A 462 -57.25 -29.07 4.33
N PRO A 463 -56.97 -29.73 3.18
CA PRO A 463 -56.99 -31.20 3.18
C PRO A 463 -55.93 -31.91 2.30
N GLN A 464 -55.59 -33.14 2.70
CA GLN A 464 -55.26 -34.41 1.96
C GLN A 464 -54.78 -34.32 0.48
N SER A 465 -53.84 -35.11 -0.07
CA SER A 465 -53.37 -36.48 0.22
C SER A 465 -52.11 -36.85 -0.61
N GLU A 466 -51.36 -37.87 -0.12
CA GLU A 466 -50.59 -38.96 -0.83
C GLU A 466 -49.46 -38.60 -1.83
N LEU A 467 -48.29 -39.25 -1.97
CA LEU A 467 -47.59 -40.50 -1.60
C LEU A 467 -46.11 -40.24 -2.04
N GLY A 468 -45.00 -40.74 -1.49
CA GLY A 468 -44.72 -41.71 -0.45
C GLY A 468 -43.19 -41.78 -0.21
N THR A 469 -42.79 -42.31 0.94
CA THR A 469 -41.42 -42.74 1.28
C THR A 469 -41.21 -44.21 0.90
N PRO A 470 -39.98 -44.74 0.89
CA PRO A 470 -39.38 -45.31 2.13
C PRO A 470 -37.91 -44.86 2.32
N SER A 471 -37.45 -44.50 3.54
CA SER A 471 -36.95 -45.38 4.62
C SER A 471 -35.77 -46.28 4.18
N VAL A 472 -34.66 -46.38 4.91
CA VAL A 472 -34.54 -47.12 6.19
C VAL A 472 -33.20 -46.82 6.92
N SER A 473 -33.33 -46.47 8.22
CA SER A 473 -32.52 -46.76 9.45
C SER A 473 -30.98 -46.65 9.51
N GLY A 474 -30.33 -46.27 10.62
CA GLY A 474 -30.82 -45.90 11.96
C GLY A 474 -29.77 -46.10 13.08
N VAL A 475 -30.00 -45.37 14.20
CA VAL A 475 -29.83 -45.78 15.63
C VAL A 475 -28.38 -45.83 16.19
N SER A 476 -27.93 -44.83 17.00
CA SER A 476 -27.96 -44.75 18.50
C SER A 476 -26.62 -45.18 19.13
N SER A 477 -26.06 -44.74 20.26
CA SER A 477 -26.48 -43.95 21.43
C SER A 477 -25.24 -43.62 22.31
N TYR A 478 -25.28 -42.48 22.99
CA TYR A 478 -24.75 -42.13 24.33
C TYR A 478 -23.68 -43.00 25.04
N LYS A 479 -22.63 -42.34 25.57
CA LYS A 479 -22.31 -42.37 27.01
C LYS A 479 -21.37 -41.25 27.47
N LYS A 480 -21.77 -40.64 28.59
CA LYS A 480 -21.07 -39.63 29.41
C LYS A 480 -20.33 -40.38 30.54
N LYS A 481 -19.09 -40.03 30.86
CA LYS A 481 -18.51 -40.18 32.22
C LYS A 481 -17.27 -39.30 32.39
N SER A 482 -17.31 -38.46 33.42
CA SER A 482 -16.18 -37.73 33.99
C SER A 482 -15.33 -38.66 34.86
N VAL A 483 -14.03 -38.35 35.00
CA VAL A 483 -13.27 -38.53 36.25
C VAL A 483 -12.18 -37.43 36.31
N PHE A 484 -12.21 -36.68 37.41
CA PHE A 484 -11.14 -35.84 37.94
C PHE A 484 -10.18 -36.72 38.75
N THR A 485 -8.86 -36.51 38.67
CA THR A 485 -7.96 -36.61 39.84
C THR A 485 -6.60 -35.92 39.58
N LEU A 486 -6.22 -35.09 40.53
CA LEU A 486 -4.89 -34.51 40.80
C LEU A 486 -3.95 -35.55 41.44
N SER A 487 -2.65 -35.46 41.13
CA SER A 487 -1.46 -35.87 41.91
C SER A 487 -0.26 -35.74 40.95
N GLY A 488 0.84 -35.02 41.17
CA GLY A 488 1.61 -34.81 42.39
C GLY A 488 3.05 -35.28 42.13
N ASN A 489 4.00 -34.32 42.09
CA ASN A 489 5.47 -34.41 42.21
C ASN A 489 6.23 -35.70 41.77
N LYS A 490 7.13 -35.53 40.80
CA LYS A 490 8.59 -35.51 41.02
C LYS A 490 9.32 -34.95 39.80
#